data_AF-A0A948RMG7-F1
#
_entry.id   AF-A0A948RMG7-F1
#
_cell.length_a   1.000
_cell.length_b   1.000
_cell.length_c   1.000
_cell.angle_alpha   90.00
_cell.angle_beta   90.00
_cell.angle_gamma   90.00
#
_symmetry.space_group_name_H-M   'P 1'
#
loop_
_entity.id
_entity.type
_entity.pdbx_description
1 polymer ?
#
loop_
_entity_poly.entity_id
_entity_poly.type
_entity_poly.pdbx_seq_one_letter_code
_entity_poly.pdbx_strand_id
1 'polypeptide(L)'
;MSVYSEPVERDALVASLEGADSVVILSCPFCASLALSYQRDLPAYRPTRRPSWMYGAMVEANELKERLEREGKRVSLYGLNAWATPFCTPGRMKVRRVRAKCRGADAVVVMSCTGGLVGVSQMLGRSSKVIHGMRSVGCGTFTLRFKPPFDIAIVREATRVSRFNASSGRCEPD
;
A
#
# COMPACT_ATOMS: atom_id res chain seq x y z
N MET A 1 -14.15 8.37 4.76
CA MET A 1 -13.19 8.05 5.85
C MET A 1 -12.14 7.10 5.28
N SER A 2 -10.85 7.42 5.43
CA SER A 2 -9.77 6.57 4.93
C SER A 2 -9.42 5.51 5.97
N VAL A 3 -9.03 4.31 5.53
CA VAL A 3 -8.49 3.30 6.44
C VAL A 3 -7.07 3.71 6.84
N TYR A 4 -6.81 3.80 8.14
CA TYR A 4 -5.47 4.02 8.67
C TYR A 4 -4.77 2.66 8.79
N SER A 5 -3.61 2.53 8.15
CA SER A 5 -2.86 1.27 8.07
C SER A 5 -1.39 1.49 8.42
N GLU A 6 -0.79 0.48 9.01
CA GLU A 6 0.64 0.40 9.31
C GLU A 6 1.29 -0.71 8.47
N PRO A 7 2.59 -0.64 8.14
CA PRO A 7 3.30 -1.79 7.62
C PRO A 7 3.16 -2.99 8.55
N VAL A 8 3.06 -4.20 7.97
CA VAL A 8 3.35 -5.41 8.75
C VAL A 8 4.85 -5.42 9.09
N GLU A 9 5.20 -6.00 10.24
CA GLU A 9 6.59 -6.18 10.65
C GLU A 9 7.38 -6.90 9.55
N ARG A 10 8.58 -6.42 9.24
CA ARG A 10 9.30 -6.81 8.02
C ARG A 10 9.75 -8.25 8.07
N ASP A 11 10.26 -8.72 9.20
CA ASP A 11 10.75 -10.08 9.33
C ASP A 11 9.58 -11.08 9.23
N ALA A 12 8.42 -10.76 9.83
CA ALA A 12 7.18 -11.52 9.66
C ALA A 12 6.69 -11.56 8.20
N LEU A 13 6.81 -10.45 7.47
CA LEU A 13 6.44 -10.38 6.05
C LEU A 13 7.39 -11.22 5.19
N VAL A 14 8.70 -11.16 5.47
CA VAL A 14 9.73 -11.99 4.81
C VAL A 14 9.50 -13.48 5.10
N ALA A 15 9.24 -13.85 6.35
CA ALA A 15 8.93 -15.23 6.72
C ALA A 15 7.68 -15.75 5.98
N SER A 16 6.67 -14.89 5.78
CA SER A 16 5.47 -15.24 5.01
C SER A 16 5.77 -15.53 3.52
N LEU A 17 6.94 -15.11 3.01
CA LEU A 17 7.44 -15.33 1.66
C LEU A 17 8.43 -16.50 1.55
N GLU A 18 8.52 -17.35 2.56
CA GLU A 18 9.27 -18.61 2.49
C GLU A 18 8.79 -19.46 1.30
N GLY A 19 9.75 -20.04 0.57
CA GLY A 19 9.52 -20.84 -0.65
C GLY A 19 9.15 -20.05 -1.91
N ALA A 20 9.02 -18.73 -1.86
CA ALA A 20 8.75 -17.90 -3.04
C ALA A 20 10.04 -17.31 -3.63
N ASP A 21 10.34 -17.63 -4.89
CA ASP A 21 11.51 -17.12 -5.62
C ASP A 21 11.19 -15.86 -6.43
N SER A 22 9.93 -15.72 -6.83
CA SER A 22 9.42 -14.59 -7.62
C SER A 22 8.28 -13.89 -6.89
N VAL A 23 8.47 -12.59 -6.63
CA VAL A 23 7.53 -11.78 -5.86
C VAL A 23 7.10 -10.56 -6.66
N VAL A 24 5.80 -10.29 -6.69
CA VAL A 24 5.24 -9.05 -7.24
C VAL A 24 4.72 -8.21 -6.08
N ILE A 25 5.23 -6.99 -5.93
CA ILE A 25 4.72 -6.02 -4.97
C ILE A 25 3.74 -5.10 -5.70
N LEU A 26 2.49 -5.06 -5.22
CA LEU A 26 1.43 -4.18 -5.70
C LEU A 26 1.26 -3.01 -4.73
N SER A 27 1.48 -1.78 -5.18
CA SER A 27 1.36 -0.59 -4.33
C SER A 27 0.15 0.28 -4.69
N CYS A 28 -0.67 0.59 -3.69
CA CYS A 28 -1.88 1.39 -3.82
C CYS A 28 -1.62 2.83 -3.35
N PRO A 29 -1.83 3.84 -4.21
CA PRO A 29 -1.51 5.22 -3.92
C PRO A 29 -2.64 5.93 -3.17
N PHE A 30 -3.44 5.24 -2.34
CA PHE A 30 -4.61 5.84 -1.66
C PHE A 30 -4.46 5.76 -0.14
N CYS A 31 -5.43 5.16 0.58
CA CYS A 31 -5.51 5.19 2.04
C CYS A 31 -4.21 4.76 2.74
N ALA A 32 -3.64 3.61 2.35
CA ALA A 32 -2.39 3.12 2.91
C ALA A 32 -1.20 4.07 2.63
N SER A 33 -1.18 4.71 1.46
CA SER A 33 -0.12 5.68 1.13
C SER A 33 -0.23 6.95 1.97
N LEU A 34 -1.44 7.45 2.22
CA LEU A 34 -1.66 8.58 3.13
C LEU A 34 -1.25 8.24 4.56
N ALA A 35 -1.62 7.05 5.05
CA ALA A 35 -1.25 6.61 6.39
C ALA A 35 0.28 6.53 6.55
N LEU A 36 0.98 5.92 5.58
CA LEU A 36 2.44 5.86 5.56
C LEU A 36 3.08 7.23 5.46
N SER A 37 2.54 8.11 4.61
CA SER A 37 3.07 9.46 4.46
C SER A 37 2.90 10.27 5.74
N TYR A 38 1.78 10.10 6.44
CA TYR A 38 1.56 10.71 7.74
C TYR A 38 2.58 10.15 8.74
N GLN A 39 2.64 8.83 8.93
CA GLN A 39 3.54 8.17 9.90
C GLN A 39 5.01 8.58 9.75
N ARG A 40 5.49 8.66 8.51
CA ARG A 40 6.90 8.87 8.19
C ARG A 40 7.27 10.33 7.87
N ASP A 41 6.35 11.26 8.10
CA ASP A 41 6.50 12.68 7.74
C ASP A 41 6.95 12.89 6.27
N LEU A 42 6.31 12.15 5.37
CA LEU A 42 6.56 12.22 3.94
C LEU A 42 5.47 13.05 3.24
N PRO A 43 5.76 13.61 2.05
CA PRO A 43 4.73 14.19 1.21
C PRO A 43 3.66 13.14 0.88
N ALA A 44 2.38 13.51 0.90
CA ALA A 44 1.32 12.65 0.36
C ALA A 44 1.52 12.44 -1.14
N TYR A 45 1.96 13.49 -1.84
CA TYR A 45 2.28 13.47 -3.26
C TYR A 45 3.56 14.26 -3.52
N ARG A 46 4.44 13.70 -4.35
CA ARG A 46 5.60 14.39 -4.91
C ARG A 46 5.67 14.08 -6.40
N PRO A 47 5.67 15.09 -7.29
CA PRO A 47 5.87 14.86 -8.71
C PRO A 47 7.32 14.46 -8.93
N THR A 48 7.55 13.19 -9.19
CA THR A 48 8.85 12.70 -9.64
C THR A 48 8.89 12.65 -11.16
N ARG A 49 10.09 12.43 -11.75
CA ARG A 49 10.25 12.15 -13.19
C ARG A 49 9.42 10.95 -13.66
N ARG A 50 8.94 10.10 -12.73
CA ARG A 50 7.89 9.11 -12.99
C ARG A 50 6.57 9.71 -12.50
N PRO A 51 5.60 9.94 -13.39
CA PRO A 51 4.39 10.65 -13.01
C PRO A 51 3.65 9.88 -11.92
N SER A 52 3.18 10.63 -10.93
CA SER A 52 1.92 10.38 -10.23
C SER A 52 1.82 9.27 -9.18
N TRP A 53 2.78 9.08 -8.29
CA TRP A 53 2.59 8.15 -7.15
C TRP A 53 2.38 8.91 -5.83
N MET A 54 1.36 8.53 -5.06
CA MET A 54 1.33 8.92 -3.65
C MET A 54 2.50 8.24 -2.94
N TYR A 55 3.31 9.04 -2.26
CA TYR A 55 4.73 8.75 -2.07
C TYR A 55 4.98 7.69 -0.99
N GLY A 56 4.25 7.74 0.14
CA GLY A 56 4.48 6.83 1.28
C GLY A 56 4.43 5.34 0.93
N ALA A 57 3.39 4.87 0.24
CA ALA A 57 3.27 3.46 -0.15
C ALA A 57 4.32 3.02 -1.18
N MET A 58 4.88 3.96 -1.95
CA MET A 58 5.94 3.65 -2.89
C MET A 58 7.30 3.58 -2.23
N VAL A 59 7.57 4.46 -1.27
CA VAL A 59 8.79 4.39 -0.45
C VAL A 59 8.84 3.04 0.28
N GLU A 60 7.77 2.68 0.99
CA GLU A 60 7.70 1.40 1.72
C GLU A 60 7.86 0.20 0.78
N ALA A 61 7.22 0.23 -0.39
CA ALA A 61 7.31 -0.85 -1.37
C ALA A 61 8.71 -1.00 -2.00
N ASN A 62 9.45 0.10 -2.20
CA ASN A 62 10.82 0.05 -2.69
C ASN A 62 11.78 -0.49 -1.62
N GLU A 63 11.64 -0.05 -0.37
CA GLU A 63 12.45 -0.56 0.74
C GLU A 63 12.24 -2.07 0.95
N LEU A 64 10.99 -2.54 0.84
CA LEU A 64 10.68 -3.97 0.84
C LEU A 64 11.30 -4.70 -0.34
N LYS A 65 11.21 -4.13 -1.56
CA LYS A 65 11.84 -4.70 -2.76
C LYS A 65 13.35 -4.88 -2.55
N GLU A 66 14.05 -3.84 -2.12
CA GLU A 66 15.50 -3.89 -1.88
C GLU A 66 15.88 -4.92 -0.82
N ARG A 67 15.05 -5.12 0.20
CA ARG A 67 15.27 -6.16 1.21
C ARG A 67 15.12 -7.56 0.60
N LEU A 68 14.03 -7.82 -0.11
CA LEU A 68 13.76 -9.13 -0.72
C LEU A 68 14.77 -9.47 -1.82
N GLU A 69 15.24 -8.49 -2.58
CA GLU A 69 16.32 -8.68 -3.58
C GLU A 69 17.65 -9.04 -2.92
N ARG A 70 17.97 -8.46 -1.76
CA ARG A 70 19.15 -8.84 -0.95
C ARG A 70 19.07 -10.28 -0.42
N GLU A 71 17.86 -10.81 -0.25
CA GLU A 71 17.61 -12.20 0.12
C GLU A 71 17.55 -13.15 -1.10
N GLY A 72 17.93 -12.67 -2.29
CA GLY A 72 18.03 -13.48 -3.50
C GLY A 72 16.72 -13.68 -4.27
N LYS A 73 15.64 -13.00 -3.88
CA LYS A 73 14.35 -13.11 -4.57
C LYS A 73 14.30 -12.22 -5.82
N ARG A 74 13.60 -12.67 -6.86
CA ARG A 74 13.28 -11.85 -8.04
C ARG A 74 12.04 -11.01 -7.75
N VAL A 75 12.21 -9.70 -7.60
CA VAL A 75 11.12 -8.82 -7.18
C VAL A 75 10.75 -7.81 -8.27
N SER A 76 9.47 -7.82 -8.65
CA SER A 76 8.90 -6.78 -9.50
C SER A 76 7.97 -5.88 -8.69
N LEU A 77 8.00 -4.58 -8.97
CA LEU A 77 7.18 -3.58 -8.29
C LEU A 77 6.22 -2.95 -9.29
N TYR A 78 4.93 -2.98 -8.94
CA TYR A 78 3.87 -2.36 -9.71
C TYR A 78 3.05 -1.42 -8.82
N GLY A 79 3.36 -0.12 -8.89
CA GLY A 79 2.57 0.94 -8.30
C GLY A 79 1.46 1.43 -9.23
N LEU A 80 0.24 1.59 -8.71
CA LEU A 80 -0.78 2.33 -9.43
C LEU A 80 -0.44 3.83 -9.44
N ASN A 81 -0.81 4.52 -10.51
CA ASN A 81 -0.80 5.97 -10.51
C ASN A 81 -1.94 6.55 -9.65
N ALA A 82 -1.77 7.76 -9.16
CA ALA A 82 -2.72 8.49 -8.32
C ALA A 82 -4.05 8.75 -9.05
N TRP A 83 -4.03 8.73 -10.38
CA TRP A 83 -5.20 8.87 -11.25
C TRP A 83 -5.89 7.54 -11.59
N ALA A 84 -5.31 6.40 -11.20
CA ALA A 84 -5.96 5.10 -11.40
C ALA A 84 -7.08 4.96 -10.39
N THR A 85 -8.10 4.18 -10.74
CA THR A 85 -9.06 3.71 -9.73
C THR A 85 -8.29 2.97 -8.60
N PRO A 86 -8.76 2.95 -7.36
CA PRO A 86 -8.12 2.19 -6.27
C PRO A 86 -8.30 0.68 -6.44
N PHE A 87 -7.54 -0.13 -5.71
CA PHE A 87 -7.70 -1.60 -5.75
C PHE A 87 -9.05 -2.08 -5.24
N CYS A 88 -9.69 -1.36 -4.32
CA CYS A 88 -10.99 -1.72 -3.74
C CYS A 88 -12.19 -1.50 -4.69
N THR A 89 -12.02 -0.75 -5.79
CA THR A 89 -13.05 -0.56 -6.82
C THR A 89 -12.45 -0.76 -8.21
N PRO A 90 -12.06 -2.01 -8.56
CA PRO A 90 -11.35 -2.26 -9.81
C PRO A 90 -12.31 -2.29 -11.01
N GLY A 91 -12.02 -1.48 -12.03
CA GLY A 91 -12.62 -1.65 -13.36
C GLY A 91 -11.97 -2.79 -14.15
N ARG A 92 -12.67 -3.30 -15.18
CA ARG A 92 -12.22 -4.46 -16.02
C ARG A 92 -10.79 -4.34 -16.53
N MET A 93 -10.38 -3.15 -16.97
CA MET A 93 -9.00 -2.93 -17.46
C MET A 93 -7.95 -3.12 -16.36
N LYS A 94 -8.24 -2.71 -15.11
CA LYS A 94 -7.32 -2.92 -13.99
C LYS A 94 -7.18 -4.40 -13.68
N VAL A 95 -8.30 -5.14 -13.64
CA VAL A 95 -8.29 -6.60 -13.42
C VAL A 95 -7.33 -7.26 -14.41
N ARG A 96 -7.45 -6.92 -15.71
CA ARG A 96 -6.56 -7.46 -16.75
C ARG A 96 -5.09 -7.11 -16.53
N ARG A 97 -4.78 -5.85 -16.18
CA ARG A 97 -3.40 -5.39 -15.92
C ARG A 97 -2.78 -6.05 -14.70
N VAL A 98 -3.50 -6.12 -13.58
CA VAL A 98 -3.03 -6.76 -12.35
C VAL A 98 -2.76 -8.25 -12.60
N ARG A 99 -3.69 -8.96 -13.25
CA ARG A 99 -3.49 -10.37 -13.64
C ARG A 99 -2.27 -10.56 -14.54
N ALA A 100 -2.07 -9.68 -15.53
CA ALA A 100 -0.92 -9.77 -16.42
C ALA A 100 0.40 -9.53 -15.69
N LYS A 101 0.44 -8.58 -14.74
CA LYS A 101 1.63 -8.26 -13.95
C LYS A 101 1.98 -9.33 -12.91
N CYS A 102 0.98 -10.04 -12.39
CA CYS A 102 1.18 -11.09 -11.39
C CYS A 102 1.32 -12.49 -11.98
N ARG A 103 1.27 -12.63 -13.31
CA ARG A 103 1.32 -13.93 -13.97
C ARG A 103 2.67 -14.60 -13.73
N GLY A 104 2.62 -15.81 -13.19
CA GLY A 104 3.82 -16.63 -12.93
C GLY A 104 4.64 -16.20 -11.72
N ALA A 105 4.13 -15.29 -10.89
CA ALA A 105 4.76 -14.97 -9.61
C ALA A 105 4.32 -15.98 -8.54
N ASP A 106 5.27 -16.43 -7.71
CA ASP A 106 5.01 -17.36 -6.61
C ASP A 106 4.19 -16.69 -5.49
N ALA A 107 4.47 -15.40 -5.25
CA ALA A 107 3.75 -14.59 -4.28
C ALA A 107 3.48 -13.17 -4.76
N VAL A 108 2.38 -12.61 -4.27
CA VAL A 108 1.98 -11.23 -4.52
C VAL A 108 1.82 -10.51 -3.18
N VAL A 109 2.66 -9.52 -2.91
CA VAL A 109 2.56 -8.67 -1.73
C VAL A 109 1.73 -7.44 -2.07
N VAL A 110 0.70 -7.15 -1.28
CA VAL A 110 -0.21 -6.02 -1.52
C VAL A 110 0.01 -4.94 -0.47
N MET A 111 0.55 -3.80 -0.90
CA MET A 111 0.73 -2.59 -0.09
C MET A 111 -0.51 -1.70 -0.24
N SER A 112 -1.59 -2.04 0.47
CA SER A 112 -2.86 -1.33 0.43
C SER A 112 -3.64 -1.45 1.74
N CYS A 113 -4.78 -0.76 1.89
CA CYS A 113 -5.69 -1.04 3.01
C CYS A 113 -6.41 -2.39 2.83
N THR A 114 -7.14 -2.87 3.84
CA THR A 114 -7.88 -4.15 3.77
C THR A 114 -8.82 -4.23 2.56
N GLY A 115 -9.52 -3.14 2.21
CA GLY A 115 -10.37 -3.13 1.01
C GLY A 115 -9.58 -3.32 -0.29
N GLY A 116 -8.34 -2.81 -0.35
CA GLY A 116 -7.45 -3.03 -1.48
C GLY A 116 -6.94 -4.46 -1.57
N LEU A 117 -6.62 -5.09 -0.42
CA LEU A 117 -6.30 -6.52 -0.35
C LEU A 117 -7.44 -7.35 -0.93
N VAL A 118 -8.66 -7.16 -0.42
CA VAL A 118 -9.84 -7.92 -0.88
C VAL A 118 -10.03 -7.76 -2.40
N GLY A 119 -9.93 -6.53 -2.91
CA GLY A 119 -10.03 -6.26 -4.33
C GLY A 119 -8.95 -6.98 -5.15
N VAL A 120 -7.69 -6.99 -4.70
CA VAL A 120 -6.60 -7.74 -5.37
C VAL A 120 -6.82 -9.24 -5.32
N SER A 121 -7.19 -9.78 -4.16
CA SER A 121 -7.48 -11.21 -4.01
C SER A 121 -8.61 -11.65 -4.94
N GLN A 122 -9.67 -10.85 -5.09
CA GLN A 122 -10.73 -11.10 -6.07
C GLN A 122 -10.23 -10.98 -7.52
N MET A 123 -9.36 -10.01 -7.80
CA MET A 123 -8.75 -9.85 -9.12
C MET A 123 -7.91 -11.07 -9.51
N LEU A 124 -7.11 -11.62 -8.61
CA LEU A 124 -6.20 -12.73 -8.90
C LEU A 124 -6.86 -14.11 -8.76
N GLY A 125 -7.89 -14.24 -7.93
CA GLY A 125 -8.52 -15.52 -7.62
C GLY A 125 -7.60 -16.40 -6.75
N ARG A 126 -7.79 -17.72 -6.82
CA ARG A 126 -7.04 -18.69 -5.98
C ARG A 126 -5.66 -19.07 -6.52
N SER A 127 -5.28 -18.58 -7.71
CA SER A 127 -4.05 -19.01 -8.39
C SER A 127 -2.77 -18.32 -7.90
N SER A 128 -2.86 -17.44 -6.89
CA SER A 128 -1.70 -16.69 -6.39
C SER A 128 -1.73 -16.61 -4.88
N LYS A 129 -0.58 -16.81 -4.23
CA LYS A 129 -0.40 -16.54 -2.81
C LYS A 129 -0.40 -15.01 -2.61
N VAL A 130 -1.51 -14.47 -2.11
CA VAL A 130 -1.65 -13.03 -1.85
C VAL A 130 -1.35 -12.75 -0.38
N ILE A 131 -0.35 -11.91 -0.12
CA ILE A 131 0.11 -11.54 1.22
C ILE A 131 -0.19 -10.05 1.42
N HIS A 132 -0.77 -9.70 2.56
CA HIS A 132 -1.03 -8.31 2.90
C HIS A 132 0.20 -7.70 3.58
N GLY A 133 0.83 -6.72 2.93
CA GLY A 133 2.01 -6.04 3.49
C GLY A 133 1.67 -4.90 4.45
N MET A 134 0.39 -4.69 4.73
CA MET A 134 -0.12 -3.63 5.62
C MET A 134 -1.15 -4.22 6.58
N ARG A 135 -1.27 -3.64 7.77
CA ARG A 135 -2.30 -3.96 8.77
C ARG A 135 -3.21 -2.76 8.95
N SER A 136 -4.52 -2.96 8.87
CA SER A 136 -5.48 -1.92 9.22
C SER A 136 -5.58 -1.79 10.73
N VAL A 137 -5.30 -0.59 11.24
CA VAL A 137 -5.23 -0.30 12.67
C VAL A 137 -6.19 0.81 13.08
N GLY A 138 -6.92 1.40 12.14
CA GLY A 138 -7.89 2.44 12.45
C GLY A 138 -8.50 3.10 11.23
N CYS A 139 -9.04 4.29 11.47
CA CYS A 139 -9.61 5.18 10.47
C CYS A 139 -8.92 6.55 10.56
N GLY A 140 -8.84 7.25 9.43
CA GLY A 140 -8.24 8.57 9.35
C GLY A 140 -9.01 9.52 8.44
N THR A 141 -8.98 10.80 8.81
CA THR A 141 -9.33 11.93 7.96
C THR A 141 -8.07 12.76 7.78
N PHE A 142 -7.46 12.64 6.59
CA PHE A 142 -6.22 13.33 6.25
C PHE A 142 -6.52 14.69 5.65
N THR A 143 -5.97 15.74 6.25
CA THR A 143 -6.03 17.08 5.69
C THR A 143 -4.81 17.30 4.81
N LEU A 144 -5.03 17.65 3.55
CA LEU A 144 -3.98 17.84 2.56
C LEU A 144 -3.80 19.33 2.25
N ARG A 145 -2.56 19.78 2.12
CA ARG A 145 -2.22 21.14 1.70
C ARG A 145 -1.23 21.10 0.55
N PHE A 146 -1.56 21.83 -0.50
CA PHE A 146 -0.64 22.08 -1.60
C PHE A 146 0.58 22.87 -1.11
N LYS A 147 1.77 22.37 -1.41
CA LYS A 147 3.05 23.05 -1.17
C LYS A 147 3.72 23.30 -2.53
N PRO A 148 3.92 24.57 -2.93
CA PRO A 148 4.65 24.89 -4.14
C PRO A 148 6.07 24.27 -4.14
N PRO A 149 6.61 23.89 -5.31
CA PRO A 149 6.03 24.11 -6.64
C PRO A 149 4.95 23.09 -7.03
N PHE A 150 4.91 21.87 -6.47
CA PHE A 150 3.92 20.85 -6.86
C PHE A 150 3.70 19.71 -5.84
N ASP A 151 4.19 19.84 -4.60
CA ASP A 151 4.04 18.80 -3.58
C ASP A 151 2.66 18.90 -2.91
N ILE A 152 2.14 17.78 -2.40
CA ILE A 152 0.99 17.77 -1.49
C ILE A 152 1.47 17.22 -0.16
N ALA A 153 1.39 18.04 0.87
CA ALA A 153 1.75 17.67 2.23
C ALA A 153 0.51 17.30 3.05
N ILE A 154 0.71 16.50 4.09
CA ILE A 154 -0.30 16.22 5.10
C ILE A 154 -0.19 17.30 6.18
N VAL A 155 -1.31 17.96 6.49
CA VAL A 155 -1.42 18.91 7.60
C VAL A 155 -1.74 18.10 8.86
N ARG A 156 -0.72 17.85 9.68
CA ARG A 156 -0.81 16.93 10.82
C ARG A 156 -1.76 17.45 11.89
N GLU A 157 -1.74 18.74 12.18
CA GLU A 157 -2.55 19.40 13.20
C GLU A 157 -4.06 19.34 12.87
N ALA A 158 -4.39 19.27 11.58
CA ALA A 158 -5.75 19.16 11.06
C ALA A 158 -6.11 17.72 10.65
N THR A 159 -5.17 16.76 10.77
CA THR A 159 -5.43 15.35 10.52
C THR A 159 -6.01 14.72 11.78
N ARG A 160 -6.95 13.80 11.60
CA ARG A 160 -7.57 13.04 12.70
C ARG A 160 -7.39 11.56 12.42
N VAL A 161 -6.81 10.85 13.35
CA VAL A 161 -6.66 9.39 13.30
C VAL A 161 -7.40 8.83 14.51
N SER A 162 -8.09 7.71 14.32
CA SER A 162 -8.67 6.94 15.41
C SER A 162 -8.28 5.48 15.24
N ARG A 163 -7.63 4.90 16.26
CA ARG A 163 -7.16 3.53 16.25
C ARG A 163 -8.23 2.57 16.73
N PHE A 164 -8.23 1.36 16.19
CA PHE A 164 -9.04 0.25 16.69
C PHE A 164 -8.44 -0.23 18.01
N ASN A 165 -9.21 -0.12 19.09
CA ASN A 165 -8.84 -0.71 20.36
C ASN A 165 -9.45 -2.12 20.45
N ALA A 166 -8.59 -3.15 20.50
CA ALA A 166 -9.00 -4.54 20.54
C ALA A 166 -9.73 -4.93 21.84
N SER A 167 -9.45 -4.22 22.95
CA SER A 167 -10.08 -4.48 24.24
C SER A 167 -11.48 -3.88 24.35
N SER A 168 -11.71 -2.71 23.74
CA SER A 168 -12.99 -2.01 23.81
C SER A 168 -13.88 -2.26 22.58
N GLY A 169 -13.32 -2.77 21.48
CA GLY A 169 -14.00 -2.90 20.19
C GLY A 169 -14.36 -1.55 19.55
N ARG A 170 -13.85 -0.43 20.08
CA ARG A 170 -14.15 0.93 19.65
C ARG A 170 -12.98 1.56 18.91
N CYS A 171 -13.28 2.62 18.15
CA CYS A 171 -12.25 3.52 17.62
C CYS A 171 -11.97 4.61 18.66
N GLU A 172 -10.70 4.78 19.03
CA GLU A 172 -10.25 5.80 19.98
C GLU A 172 -9.33 6.80 19.26
N PRO A 173 -9.47 8.12 19.50
CA PRO A 173 -8.61 9.11 18.86
C PRO A 173 -7.14 8.90 19.26
N ASP A 174 -6.26 9.04 18.27
CA ASP A 174 -4.79 9.01 18.41
C ASP A 174 -4.26 10.37 18.91
#